data_AF-A0A2D6X4D2-F1
#
_entry.id   AF-A0A2D6X4D2-F1
#
_cell.length_a   1.000
_cell.length_b   1.000
_cell.length_c   1.000
_cell.angle_alpha   90.00
_cell.angle_beta   90.00
_cell.angle_gamma   90.00
#
_symmetry.space_group_name_H-M   'P 1'
#
loop_
_entity.id
_entity.type
_entity.pdbx_description
1 polymer ?
#
loop_
_entity_poly.entity_id
_entity_poly.type
_entity_poly.pdbx_seq_one_letter_code
_entity_poly.pdbx_strand_id
1 'polypeptide(L)'
;MEHRDRVLRALNAFFESPKARQPPVEKTKSKPKKKLAPNSRYAGIPTEASEQVKLAGLLNQLTVDDEPVLWFHVPNESGGLGARSGYRRKQLGVLKGVSDILILTPGPLTGTPTAIELKRVKYSSTSPEQLEFLRRAERCGWGVHICKGFNAAVEVLRAAGYCS
;
A
#
# COMPACT_ATOMS: atom_id res chain seq x y z
N MET A 1 9.02 -30.90 -0.44
CA MET A 1 10.05 -30.02 0.16
C MET A 1 9.36 -29.20 1.23
N GLU A 2 9.76 -29.38 2.48
CA GLU A 2 9.11 -28.76 3.64
C GLU A 2 9.34 -27.24 3.66
N HIS A 3 8.45 -26.46 4.28
CA HIS A 3 8.60 -25.00 4.37
C HIS A 3 9.94 -24.60 5.02
N ARG A 4 10.34 -25.33 6.07
CA ARG A 4 11.61 -25.18 6.78
C ARG A 4 12.82 -25.30 5.85
N ASP A 5 12.82 -26.28 4.95
CA ASP A 5 13.93 -26.49 4.01
C ASP A 5 14.10 -25.32 3.04
N ARG A 6 12.99 -24.68 2.64
CA ARG A 6 13.02 -23.50 1.75
C ARG A 6 13.63 -22.29 2.45
N VAL A 7 13.27 -22.08 3.72
CA VAL A 7 13.82 -20.99 4.55
C VAL A 7 15.32 -21.18 4.75
N LEU A 8 15.75 -22.39 5.15
CA LEU A 8 17.17 -22.69 5.38
C LEU A 8 18.02 -22.52 4.11
N ARG A 9 17.51 -22.95 2.95
CA ARG A 9 18.19 -22.70 1.66
C ARG A 9 18.33 -21.22 1.35
N ALA A 10 17.29 -20.43 1.60
CA ALA A 10 17.34 -18.98 1.36
C ALA A 10 18.36 -18.29 2.28
N LEU A 11 18.43 -18.70 3.55
CA LEU A 11 19.41 -18.20 4.51
C LEU A 11 20.85 -18.55 4.09
N ASN A 12 21.11 -19.82 3.75
CA ASN A 12 22.44 -20.24 3.32
C ASN A 12 22.88 -19.49 2.04
N ALA A 13 21.98 -19.39 1.05
CA ALA A 13 22.24 -18.64 -0.18
C ALA A 13 22.55 -17.15 0.08
N PHE A 14 21.94 -16.54 1.11
CA PHE A 14 22.23 -15.16 1.49
C PHE A 14 23.64 -15.01 2.09
N PHE A 15 24.02 -15.86 3.04
CA PHE A 15 25.33 -15.79 3.70
C PHE A 15 26.49 -16.23 2.79
N GLU A 16 26.24 -17.06 1.79
CA GLU A 16 27.25 -17.55 0.84
C GLU A 16 27.47 -16.61 -0.37
N SER A 17 26.66 -15.56 -0.55
CA SER A 17 26.75 -14.69 -1.74
C SER A 17 27.72 -13.51 -1.58
N PRO A 18 28.81 -13.41 -2.38
CA PRO A 18 29.77 -12.29 -2.33
C PRO A 18 29.25 -10.94 -2.88
N LYS A 19 28.00 -10.85 -3.34
CA LYS A 19 27.45 -9.69 -4.07
C LYS A 19 26.86 -8.57 -3.19
N ALA A 20 27.02 -8.62 -1.87
CA ALA A 20 26.30 -7.73 -0.96
C ALA A 20 26.76 -6.24 -0.94
N ARG A 21 27.80 -5.81 -1.68
CA ARG A 21 28.39 -4.47 -1.48
C ARG A 21 28.96 -3.84 -2.74
N GLN A 22 28.13 -3.28 -3.62
CA GLN A 22 28.60 -2.20 -4.50
C GLN A 22 27.55 -1.09 -4.64
N PRO A 23 27.89 0.18 -4.33
CA PRO A 23 27.00 1.30 -4.53
C PRO A 23 26.91 1.68 -6.03
N PRO A 24 25.79 2.26 -6.51
CA PRO A 24 25.63 2.60 -7.92
C PRO A 24 26.37 3.88 -8.34
N VAL A 25 26.86 3.88 -9.59
CA VAL A 25 27.53 4.98 -10.31
C VAL A 25 26.57 6.14 -10.65
N GLU A 26 27.13 7.34 -10.66
CA GLU A 26 26.48 8.63 -10.78
C GLU A 26 25.94 8.96 -12.19
N LYS A 27 24.69 9.46 -12.27
CA LYS A 27 24.16 10.16 -13.46
C LYS A 27 23.37 11.40 -13.04
N THR A 28 23.44 12.40 -13.91
CA THR A 28 23.07 13.81 -13.68
C THR A 28 21.56 14.08 -13.58
N LYS A 29 21.23 15.20 -12.91
CA LYS A 29 19.89 15.61 -12.48
C LYS A 29 19.05 16.18 -13.65
N SER A 30 17.77 15.82 -13.71
CA SER A 30 16.77 16.44 -14.60
C SER A 30 16.01 17.58 -13.92
N LYS A 31 15.64 18.60 -14.72
CA LYS A 31 14.95 19.83 -14.29
C LYS A 31 13.50 19.60 -13.81
N PRO A 32 12.96 20.48 -12.94
CA PRO A 32 11.59 20.37 -12.44
C PRO A 32 10.54 20.74 -13.51
N LYS A 33 9.43 20.00 -13.55
CA LYS A 33 8.27 20.30 -14.40
C LYS A 33 7.32 21.28 -13.70
N LYS A 34 6.80 22.27 -14.43
CA LYS A 34 5.79 23.25 -13.95
C LYS A 34 4.46 22.54 -13.64
N LYS A 35 3.78 23.00 -12.58
CA LYS A 35 2.41 22.55 -12.23
C LYS A 35 1.41 23.09 -13.26
N LEU A 36 0.67 22.19 -13.88
CA LEU A 36 -0.48 22.52 -14.74
C LEU A 36 -1.69 22.86 -13.88
N ALA A 37 -2.54 23.79 -14.35
CA ALA A 37 -3.81 24.11 -13.73
C ALA A 37 -4.73 22.87 -13.67
N PRO A 38 -5.59 22.74 -12.64
CA PRO A 38 -6.48 21.60 -12.49
C PRO A 38 -7.44 21.53 -13.68
N ASN A 39 -7.47 20.37 -14.34
CA ASN A 39 -8.35 20.10 -15.48
C ASN A 39 -9.82 20.09 -15.03
N SER A 40 -10.69 20.85 -15.72
CA SER A 40 -12.10 21.08 -15.36
C SER A 40 -12.92 19.79 -15.24
N ARG A 41 -12.52 18.70 -15.91
CA ARG A 41 -13.17 17.38 -15.80
C ARG A 41 -13.16 16.77 -14.40
N TYR A 42 -12.32 17.29 -13.49
CA TYR A 42 -12.21 16.84 -12.11
C TYR A 42 -12.99 17.71 -11.11
N ALA A 43 -13.66 18.77 -11.57
CA ALA A 43 -14.43 19.66 -10.71
C ALA A 43 -15.53 18.88 -9.97
N GLY A 44 -15.65 19.09 -8.66
CA GLY A 44 -16.65 18.43 -7.81
C GLY A 44 -16.36 16.95 -7.49
N ILE A 45 -15.29 16.36 -8.03
CA ILE A 45 -14.91 14.96 -7.75
C ILE A 45 -13.81 14.97 -6.68
N PRO A 46 -14.04 14.40 -5.48
CA PRO A 46 -13.02 14.33 -4.45
C PRO A 46 -11.69 13.73 -4.94
N THR A 47 -10.59 14.26 -4.41
CA THR A 47 -9.25 13.72 -4.66
C THR A 47 -9.03 12.45 -3.86
N GLU A 48 -8.06 11.63 -4.28
CA GLU A 48 -7.72 10.40 -3.55
C GLU A 48 -7.29 10.73 -2.12
N ALA A 49 -6.46 11.77 -1.96
CA ALA A 49 -6.07 12.30 -0.66
C ALA A 49 -7.28 12.75 0.19
N SER A 50 -8.30 13.39 -0.39
CA SER A 50 -9.49 13.79 0.35
C SER A 50 -10.32 12.58 0.82
N GLU A 51 -10.44 11.55 -0.01
CA GLU A 51 -11.09 10.28 0.39
C GLU A 51 -10.28 9.57 1.48
N GLN A 52 -8.94 9.58 1.37
CA GLN A 52 -8.04 8.97 2.35
C GLN A 52 -8.11 9.67 3.70
N VAL A 53 -8.20 11.01 3.74
CA VAL A 53 -8.37 11.76 5.00
C VAL A 53 -9.65 11.36 5.72
N LYS A 54 -10.76 11.19 4.99
CA LYS A 54 -12.03 10.71 5.58
C LYS A 54 -11.88 9.29 6.13
N LEU A 55 -11.29 8.39 5.35
CA LEU A 55 -11.07 7.00 5.76
C LEU A 55 -10.18 6.90 6.99
N ALA A 56 -9.07 7.64 7.02
CA ALA A 56 -8.18 7.73 8.17
C ALA A 56 -8.91 8.24 9.43
N GLY A 57 -9.76 9.27 9.27
CA GLY A 57 -10.58 9.80 10.37
C GLY A 57 -11.52 8.74 10.96
N LEU A 58 -12.17 7.94 10.12
CA LEU A 58 -13.00 6.82 10.56
C LEU A 58 -12.16 5.74 11.26
N LEU A 59 -11.08 5.27 10.61
CA LEU A 59 -10.24 4.19 11.14
C LEU A 59 -9.65 4.53 12.52
N ASN A 60 -9.30 5.79 12.76
CA ASN A 60 -8.82 6.26 14.07
C ASN A 60 -9.88 6.20 15.19
N GLN A 61 -11.15 6.03 14.84
CA GLN A 61 -12.26 5.95 15.80
C GLN A 61 -12.75 4.50 16.01
N LEU A 62 -12.28 3.54 15.20
CA LEU A 62 -12.75 2.16 15.30
C LEU A 62 -12.04 1.41 16.41
N THR A 63 -12.81 0.57 17.10
CA THR A 63 -12.31 -0.40 18.08
C THR A 63 -12.81 -1.80 17.72
N VAL A 64 -12.03 -2.80 18.10
CA VAL A 64 -12.40 -4.22 18.07
C VAL A 64 -12.06 -4.77 19.45
N ASP A 65 -13.03 -5.39 20.13
CA ASP A 65 -12.90 -5.88 21.50
C ASP A 65 -12.35 -4.81 22.47
N ASP A 66 -12.94 -3.61 22.40
CA ASP A 66 -12.56 -2.41 23.16
C ASP A 66 -11.14 -1.86 22.91
N GLU A 67 -10.39 -2.43 21.97
CA GLU A 67 -9.05 -1.97 21.59
C GLU A 67 -9.07 -1.21 20.26
N PRO A 68 -8.31 -0.10 20.11
CA PRO A 68 -8.20 0.61 18.85
C PRO A 68 -7.72 -0.29 17.71
N VAL A 69 -8.34 -0.15 16.54
CA VAL A 69 -7.90 -0.85 15.33
C VAL A 69 -6.46 -0.44 14.99
N LEU A 70 -5.56 -1.42 14.89
CA LEU A 70 -4.19 -1.23 14.45
C LEU A 70 -4.17 -1.15 12.92
N TRP A 71 -3.87 0.03 12.40
CA TRP A 71 -3.76 0.28 10.96
C TRP A 71 -2.69 1.33 10.66
N PHE A 72 -2.25 1.41 9.41
CA PHE A 72 -1.39 2.48 8.95
C PHE A 72 -1.57 2.80 7.46
N HIS A 73 -1.25 4.04 7.10
CA HIS A 73 -1.06 4.44 5.70
C HIS A 73 0.39 4.21 5.26
N VAL A 74 0.58 3.74 4.02
CA VAL A 74 1.90 3.59 3.44
C VAL A 74 2.21 4.73 2.47
N PRO A 75 3.07 5.71 2.84
CA PRO A 75 3.43 6.83 1.95
C PRO A 75 4.48 6.39 0.91
N ASN A 76 4.06 5.51 0.00
CA ASN A 76 4.92 4.93 -1.03
C ASN A 76 4.89 5.69 -2.36
N GLU A 77 4.30 6.89 -2.39
CA GLU A 77 4.34 7.75 -3.57
C GLU A 77 5.79 8.08 -3.96
N SER A 78 6.16 7.70 -5.18
CA SER A 78 7.51 7.92 -5.73
C SER A 78 7.70 9.30 -6.36
N GLY A 79 6.72 10.20 -6.23
CA GLY A 79 6.73 11.52 -6.85
C GLY A 79 7.96 12.34 -6.44
N GLY A 80 8.81 12.68 -7.40
CA GLY A 80 9.94 13.59 -7.19
C GLY A 80 11.22 12.98 -6.61
N LEU A 81 11.25 11.67 -6.35
CA LEU A 81 12.48 11.00 -5.92
C LEU A 81 13.43 10.78 -7.11
N GLY A 82 14.66 11.28 -7.00
CA GLY A 82 15.72 10.97 -7.98
C GLY A 82 16.08 9.48 -7.97
N ALA A 83 16.68 8.99 -9.07
CA ALA A 83 17.01 7.58 -9.25
C ALA A 83 17.79 6.95 -8.08
N ARG A 84 18.71 7.71 -7.46
CA ARG A 84 19.48 7.28 -6.27
C ARG A 84 18.59 7.02 -5.06
N SER A 85 17.61 7.89 -4.80
CA SER A 85 16.64 7.71 -3.70
C SER A 85 15.73 6.52 -3.97
N GLY A 86 15.27 6.35 -5.22
CA GLY A 86 14.51 5.17 -5.63
C GLY A 86 15.28 3.85 -5.46
N TYR A 87 16.57 3.82 -5.82
CA TYR A 87 17.42 2.65 -5.60
C TYR A 87 17.62 2.36 -4.11
N ARG A 88 17.94 3.39 -3.32
CA ARG A 88 18.14 3.24 -1.87
C ARG A 88 16.86 2.73 -1.19
N ARG A 89 15.68 3.22 -1.57
CA ARG A 89 14.39 2.70 -1.06
C ARG A 89 14.19 1.22 -1.37
N LYS A 90 14.51 0.76 -2.58
CA LYS A 90 14.47 -0.67 -2.92
C LYS A 90 15.43 -1.49 -2.06
N GLN A 91 16.65 -0.99 -1.83
CA GLN A 91 17.62 -1.66 -0.96
C GLN A 91 17.17 -1.71 0.51
N LEU A 92 16.38 -0.74 0.95
CA LEU A 92 15.73 -0.72 2.27
C LEU A 92 14.46 -1.60 2.34
N GLY A 93 14.14 -2.35 1.28
CA GLY A 93 12.99 -3.26 1.26
C GLY A 93 11.65 -2.61 0.89
N VAL A 94 11.64 -1.36 0.42
CA VAL A 94 10.39 -0.71 -0.03
C VAL A 94 9.83 -1.46 -1.23
N LEU A 95 8.65 -2.04 -1.03
CA LEU A 95 7.86 -2.67 -2.08
C LEU A 95 7.11 -1.61 -2.89
N LYS A 96 7.07 -1.76 -4.21
CA LYS A 96 6.25 -0.91 -5.08
C LYS A 96 4.80 -1.38 -5.04
N GLY A 97 3.86 -0.43 -5.14
CA GLY A 97 2.44 -0.73 -5.26
C GLY A 97 1.82 -1.32 -3.99
N VAL A 98 2.47 -1.18 -2.83
CA VAL A 98 1.82 -1.49 -1.54
C VAL A 98 0.56 -0.67 -1.43
N SER A 99 -0.51 -1.31 -0.98
CA SER A 99 -1.80 -0.64 -0.77
C SER A 99 -1.70 0.54 0.18
N ASP A 100 -2.49 1.56 -0.09
CA ASP A 100 -2.46 2.81 0.68
C ASP A 100 -2.79 2.58 2.15
N ILE A 101 -3.71 1.67 2.45
CA ILE A 101 -4.19 1.37 3.81
C ILE A 101 -3.97 -0.11 4.10
N LEU A 102 -3.30 -0.39 5.21
CA LEU A 102 -3.14 -1.73 5.77
C LEU A 102 -3.71 -1.74 7.19
N ILE A 103 -4.68 -2.61 7.43
CA ILE A 103 -5.32 -2.85 8.73
C ILE A 103 -4.81 -4.20 9.23
N LEU A 104 -4.03 -4.17 10.32
CA LEU A 104 -3.41 -5.35 10.91
C LEU A 104 -4.35 -6.07 11.87
N THR A 105 -5.22 -5.33 12.58
CA THR A 105 -6.28 -5.94 13.40
C THR A 105 -7.20 -6.76 12.48
N PRO A 106 -7.35 -8.07 12.71
CA PRO A 106 -8.23 -8.90 11.91
C PRO A 106 -9.68 -8.40 11.94
N GLY A 107 -10.39 -8.49 10.82
CA GLY A 107 -11.81 -8.16 10.78
C GLY A 107 -12.61 -9.12 11.67
N PRO A 108 -13.48 -8.64 12.57
CA PRO A 108 -14.25 -9.50 13.47
C PRO A 108 -15.06 -10.61 12.78
N LEU A 109 -15.56 -10.34 11.56
CA LEU A 109 -16.32 -11.32 10.78
C LEU A 109 -15.47 -12.16 9.83
N THR A 110 -14.29 -11.67 9.42
CA THR A 110 -13.44 -12.35 8.44
C THR A 110 -12.28 -13.12 9.07
N GLY A 111 -11.85 -12.72 10.27
CA GLY A 111 -10.68 -13.28 10.95
C GLY A 111 -9.34 -12.98 10.28
N THR A 112 -9.30 -12.06 9.31
CA THR A 112 -8.10 -11.75 8.51
C THR A 112 -7.73 -10.27 8.55
N PRO A 113 -6.43 -9.91 8.48
CA PRO A 113 -6.01 -8.54 8.23
C PRO A 113 -6.49 -8.06 6.85
N THR A 114 -6.62 -6.75 6.67
CA THR A 114 -7.23 -6.16 5.47
C THR A 114 -6.30 -5.15 4.80
N ALA A 115 -6.13 -5.27 3.48
CA ALA A 115 -5.48 -4.28 2.63
C ALA A 115 -6.52 -3.56 1.77
N ILE A 116 -6.56 -2.22 1.86
CA ILE A 116 -7.44 -1.37 1.06
C ILE A 116 -6.58 -0.50 0.13
N GLU A 117 -6.74 -0.73 -1.17
CA GLU A 117 -6.25 0.14 -2.22
C GLU A 117 -7.33 1.20 -2.51
N LEU A 118 -7.13 2.43 -2.03
CA LEU A 118 -8.13 3.48 -2.15
C LEU A 118 -7.94 4.23 -3.47
N LYS A 119 -9.05 4.53 -4.14
CA LYS A 119 -9.06 5.24 -5.41
C LYS A 119 -10.08 6.34 -5.41
N ARG A 120 -9.85 7.38 -6.22
CA ARG A 120 -10.93 8.33 -6.56
C ARG A 120 -12.13 7.60 -7.14
N VAL A 121 -13.33 8.12 -6.91
CA VAL A 121 -14.59 7.54 -7.44
C VAL A 121 -14.57 7.46 -8.97
N LYS A 122 -14.03 8.49 -9.65
CA LYS A 122 -13.94 8.54 -11.11
C LYS A 122 -12.52 8.85 -11.57
N TYR A 123 -12.21 8.44 -12.80
CA TYR A 123 -10.94 8.73 -13.49
C TYR A 123 -9.70 8.23 -12.72
N SER A 124 -9.82 7.09 -12.06
CA SER A 124 -8.76 6.40 -11.33
C SER A 124 -8.56 4.98 -11.87
N SER A 125 -7.31 4.54 -11.89
CA SER A 125 -6.92 3.18 -12.27
C SER A 125 -5.98 2.60 -11.22
N THR A 126 -5.99 1.28 -11.08
CA THR A 126 -5.03 0.55 -10.24
C THR A 126 -3.85 0.13 -11.11
N SER A 127 -2.62 0.39 -10.66
CA SER A 127 -1.43 0.05 -11.45
C SER A 127 -1.17 -1.46 -11.45
N PRO A 128 -0.42 -1.99 -12.44
CA PRO A 128 -0.02 -3.39 -12.44
C PRO A 128 0.73 -3.83 -11.18
N GLU A 129 1.58 -2.97 -10.62
CA GLU A 129 2.31 -3.23 -9.37
C GLU A 129 1.38 -3.28 -8.16
N GLN A 130 0.35 -2.42 -8.11
CA GLN A 130 -0.67 -2.46 -7.07
C GLN A 130 -1.47 -3.77 -7.13
N LEU A 131 -1.87 -4.19 -8.33
CA LEU A 131 -2.55 -5.48 -8.52
C LEU A 131 -1.67 -6.66 -8.13
N GLU A 132 -0.36 -6.61 -8.41
CA GLU A 132 0.56 -7.67 -8.01
C GLU A 132 0.76 -7.73 -6.49
N PHE A 133 0.86 -6.57 -5.82
CA PHE A 133 0.90 -6.53 -4.36
C PHE A 133 -0.36 -7.16 -3.75
N LEU A 134 -1.54 -6.76 -4.21
CA LEU A 134 -2.82 -7.29 -3.72
C LEU A 134 -2.91 -8.81 -3.91
N ARG A 135 -2.55 -9.35 -5.09
CA ARG A 135 -2.51 -10.81 -5.32
C ARG A 135 -1.57 -11.53 -4.36
N ARG A 136 -0.43 -10.92 -4.02
CA ARG A 136 0.52 -11.50 -3.07
C ARG A 136 -0.01 -11.45 -1.65
N ALA A 137 -0.66 -10.37 -1.26
CA ALA A 137 -1.28 -10.23 0.05
C ALA A 137 -2.42 -11.25 0.24
N GLU A 138 -3.28 -11.43 -0.77
CA GLU A 138 -4.35 -12.43 -0.77
C GLU A 138 -3.81 -13.84 -0.56
N ARG A 139 -2.73 -14.21 -1.27
CA ARG A 139 -2.03 -15.51 -1.07
C ARG A 139 -1.43 -15.67 0.33
N CYS A 140 -1.21 -14.58 1.05
CA CYS A 140 -0.77 -14.58 2.44
C CYS A 140 -1.95 -14.56 3.44
N GLY A 141 -3.19 -14.72 2.98
CA GLY A 141 -4.38 -14.76 3.84
C GLY A 141 -4.93 -13.39 4.23
N TRP A 142 -4.62 -12.33 3.47
CA TRP A 142 -5.20 -11.00 3.70
C TRP A 142 -6.50 -10.83 2.91
N GLY A 143 -7.48 -10.14 3.52
CA GLY A 143 -8.59 -9.55 2.78
C GLY A 143 -8.09 -8.39 1.92
N VAL A 144 -8.36 -8.40 0.61
CA VAL A 144 -7.83 -7.41 -0.32
C VAL A 144 -8.96 -6.71 -1.09
N HIS A 145 -8.97 -5.37 -1.06
CA HIS A 145 -10.07 -4.61 -1.64
C HIS A 145 -9.57 -3.38 -2.40
N ILE A 146 -10.10 -3.17 -3.60
CA ILE A 146 -9.94 -1.92 -4.36
C ILE A 146 -11.20 -1.09 -4.17
N CYS A 147 -11.09 0.03 -3.46
CA CYS A 147 -12.23 0.84 -3.05
C CYS A 147 -12.30 2.14 -3.85
N LYS A 148 -13.41 2.38 -4.57
CA LYS A 148 -13.67 3.62 -5.30
C LYS A 148 -14.33 4.65 -4.38
N GLY A 149 -13.52 5.41 -3.66
CA GLY A 149 -13.93 6.44 -2.71
C GLY A 149 -14.20 5.91 -1.30
N PHE A 150 -14.41 6.82 -0.37
CA PHE A 150 -14.62 6.53 1.06
C PHE A 150 -15.77 5.56 1.29
N ASN A 151 -16.94 5.79 0.67
CA ASN A 151 -18.13 4.95 0.91
C ASN A 151 -17.88 3.47 0.55
N ALA A 152 -17.19 3.19 -0.56
CA ALA A 152 -16.85 1.82 -0.93
C ALA A 152 -15.92 1.16 0.11
N ALA A 153 -15.02 1.93 0.73
CA ALA A 153 -14.20 1.44 1.83
C ALA A 153 -15.03 1.18 3.10
N VAL A 154 -16.01 2.03 3.41
CA VAL A 154 -16.93 1.80 4.54
C VAL A 154 -17.71 0.51 4.38
N GLU A 155 -18.21 0.20 3.18
CA GLU A 155 -18.91 -1.08 2.95
C GLU A 155 -18.01 -2.30 3.18
N VAL A 156 -16.72 -2.21 2.80
CA VAL A 156 -15.73 -3.25 3.13
C VAL A 156 -15.51 -3.36 4.64
N LEU A 157 -15.39 -2.23 5.34
CA LEU A 157 -15.20 -2.23 6.79
C LEU A 157 -16.40 -2.85 7.52
N ARG A 158 -17.62 -2.54 7.08
CA ARG A 158 -18.86 -3.15 7.58
C ARG A 158 -18.90 -4.65 7.32
N ALA A 159 -18.64 -5.07 6.08
CA ALA A 159 -18.62 -6.48 5.71
C ALA A 159 -17.57 -7.28 6.50
N ALA A 160 -16.44 -6.66 6.85
CA ALA A 160 -15.41 -7.25 7.68
C ALA A 160 -15.71 -7.20 9.20
N GLY A 161 -16.74 -6.47 9.62
CA GLY A 161 -17.19 -6.37 11.01
C GLY A 161 -16.53 -5.27 11.83
N TYR A 162 -15.77 -4.35 11.22
CA TYR A 162 -15.11 -3.27 11.95
C TYR A 162 -16.07 -2.16 12.41
N CYS A 163 -17.25 -2.06 11.79
CA CYS A 163 -18.30 -1.12 12.18
C CYS A 163 -19.68 -1.60 11.74
N SER A 164 -20.73 -1.11 12.40
CA SER A 164 -22.14 -1.34 12.07
C SER A 164 -22.77 -0.22 11.24
#